data_AF-A0A940PVT8-F1
#
_entry.id   AF-A0A940PVT8-F1
#
_cell.length_a   1.000
_cell.length_b   1.000
_cell.length_c   1.000
_cell.angle_alpha   90.00
_cell.angle_beta   90.00
_cell.angle_gamma   90.00
#
_symmetry.space_group_name_H-M   'P 1'
#
loop_
_entity.id
_entity.type
_entity.pdbx_description
1 polymer ?
#
loop_
_entity_poly.entity_id
_entity_poly.type
_entity_poly.pdbx_seq_one_letter_code
_entity_poly.pdbx_strand_id
1 'polypeptide(L)'
;MDKSVIIIMIICATIIALVAIICDHLLEKKSSEVSECLLSKKIIKVHRNYIAGFLGFAIIMLLTAQYGGPKNAIFEYLSFGSTITSLVLSILAIFVTVQSSSDMYKQFSKMEDVTRSITSTSEQIKGTLGNLKDTEVDLQKTSDNISMQIDSIIEKIDERVKTRIKETEVNISKHLEESLNNISQTERQQIPSNTENTEHVKRYFVSMTSANGLLALYACALSAEKSKPFELTALFQGNEAYTFGFLIASISIAIVQFTNDATNNQITCQSSLFSSSELYEAIKDRLKQQQLGVDYFERTNNINNYFGIEPLKMTIE
;
A
#
# COMPACT_ATOMS: atom_id res chain seq x y z
N MET A 1 -49.47 68.90 8.65
CA MET A 1 -48.01 68.64 8.68
C MET A 1 -47.41 69.37 7.50
N ASP A 2 -46.58 70.38 7.74
CA ASP A 2 -46.12 71.28 6.68
C ASP A 2 -45.26 70.53 5.66
N LYS A 3 -45.42 70.90 4.38
CA LYS A 3 -44.67 70.30 3.25
C LYS A 3 -43.16 70.31 3.52
N SER A 4 -42.67 71.33 4.23
CA SER A 4 -41.27 71.47 4.65
C SER A 4 -40.82 70.36 5.61
N VAL A 5 -41.66 69.92 6.55
CA VAL A 5 -41.32 68.86 7.51
C VAL A 5 -41.19 67.51 6.82
N ILE A 6 -42.06 67.25 5.83
CA ILE A 6 -42.03 66.00 5.06
C ILE A 6 -40.80 65.96 4.14
N ILE A 7 -40.44 67.09 3.51
CA ILE A 7 -39.22 67.19 2.68
C ILE A 7 -37.97 66.96 3.52
N ILE A 8 -37.90 67.52 4.73
CA ILE A 8 -36.78 67.29 5.66
C ILE A 8 -36.68 65.81 6.05
N MET A 9 -37.80 65.14 6.33
CA MET A 9 -37.81 63.71 6.66
C MET A 9 -37.33 62.83 5.50
N ILE A 10 -37.67 63.18 4.26
CA ILE A 10 -37.22 62.46 3.06
C ILE A 10 -35.74 62.68 2.81
N ILE A 11 -35.24 63.91 2.96
CA ILE A 11 -33.82 64.21 2.85
C ILE A 11 -33.04 63.49 3.95
N CYS A 12 -33.54 63.44 5.18
CA CYS A 12 -32.93 62.65 6.25
C CYS A 12 -32.93 61.16 5.92
N ALA A 13 -34.03 60.60 5.39
CA ALA A 13 -34.10 59.19 5.03
C ALA A 13 -33.14 58.83 3.87
N THR A 14 -33.02 59.69 2.85
CA THR A 14 -32.09 59.48 1.73
C THR A 14 -30.63 59.66 2.14
N ILE A 15 -30.34 60.58 3.06
CA ILE A 15 -29.00 60.73 3.65
C ILE A 15 -28.65 59.49 4.48
N ILE A 16 -29.56 58.97 5.31
CA ILE A 16 -29.32 57.75 6.10
C ILE A 16 -29.10 56.54 5.16
N ALA A 17 -29.87 56.44 4.08
CA ALA A 17 -29.68 55.41 3.05
C ALA A 17 -28.31 55.53 2.35
N LEU A 18 -27.90 56.74 1.98
CA LEU A 18 -26.58 57.00 1.37
C LEU A 18 -25.44 56.67 2.33
N VAL A 19 -25.56 57.05 3.60
CA VAL A 19 -24.56 56.76 4.64
C VAL A 19 -24.47 55.25 4.89
N ALA A 20 -25.60 54.53 4.91
CA ALA A 20 -25.60 53.07 5.04
C ALA A 20 -24.91 52.39 3.84
N ILE A 21 -25.21 52.83 2.61
CA ILE A 21 -24.57 52.31 1.39
C ILE A 21 -23.06 52.60 1.38
N ILE A 22 -22.64 53.78 1.83
CA ILE A 22 -21.21 54.17 1.91
C ILE A 22 -20.48 53.37 2.99
N CYS A 23 -21.08 53.20 4.16
CA CYS A 23 -20.52 52.36 5.24
C CYS A 23 -20.37 50.91 4.81
N ASP A 24 -21.36 50.36 4.09
CA ASP A 24 -21.30 48.99 3.56
C ASP A 24 -20.22 48.84 2.47
N HIS A 25 -20.07 49.84 1.58
CA HIS A 25 -19.01 49.84 0.57
C HIS A 25 -17.61 49.93 1.19
N LEU A 26 -17.46 50.68 2.29
CA LEU A 26 -16.21 50.76 3.06
C LEU A 26 -15.93 49.45 3.80
N LEU A 27 -16.95 48.77 4.30
CA LEU A 27 -16.83 47.43 4.91
C LEU A 27 -16.41 46.38 3.87
N GLU A 28 -16.93 46.46 2.63
CA GLU A 28 -16.56 45.57 1.51
C GLU A 28 -15.08 45.76 1.09
N LYS A 29 -14.58 46.99 1.09
CA LYS A 29 -13.16 47.28 0.82
C LYS A 29 -12.24 46.67 1.89
N LYS A 30 -12.69 46.63 3.15
CA LYS A 30 -11.95 46.01 4.26
C LYS A 30 -12.03 44.48 4.27
N SER A 31 -13.11 43.90 3.72
CA SER A 31 -13.34 42.45 3.66
C SER A 31 -12.64 41.74 2.49
N SER A 32 -12.18 42.48 1.47
CA SER A 32 -11.45 41.91 0.32
C SER A 32 -10.08 41.30 0.64
N GLU A 33 -9.56 41.45 1.87
CA GLU A 33 -8.23 40.95 2.24
C GLU A 33 -8.22 39.58 2.93
N VAL A 34 -9.39 38.96 3.18
CA VAL A 34 -9.45 37.63 3.80
C VAL A 34 -10.21 36.65 2.91
N SER A 35 -9.42 35.82 2.22
CA SER A 35 -9.86 34.76 1.33
C SER A 35 -10.42 33.57 2.12
N GLU A 36 -11.63 33.69 2.64
CA GLU A 36 -12.37 32.58 3.27
C GLU A 36 -13.76 32.43 2.63
N CYS A 37 -13.94 31.29 1.97
CA CYS A 37 -15.21 30.65 1.60
C CYS A 37 -16.12 31.36 0.57
N LEU A 38 -16.11 30.85 -0.67
CA LEU A 38 -17.05 31.20 -1.75
C LEU A 38 -18.53 31.10 -1.34
N LEU A 39 -18.86 30.27 -0.35
CA LEU A 39 -20.22 30.07 0.15
C LEU A 39 -20.69 31.26 1.00
N SER A 40 -19.82 31.82 1.85
CA SER A 40 -20.07 33.09 2.57
C SER A 40 -20.28 34.25 1.60
N LYS A 41 -19.51 34.30 0.50
CA LYS A 41 -19.66 35.34 -0.54
C LYS A 41 -21.03 35.30 -1.23
N LYS A 42 -21.59 34.10 -1.47
CA LYS A 42 -22.95 33.93 -2.03
C LYS A 42 -24.03 34.38 -1.05
N ILE A 43 -23.93 33.98 0.22
CA ILE A 43 -24.90 34.34 1.27
C ILE A 43 -24.91 35.87 1.51
N ILE A 44 -23.74 36.50 1.61
CA ILE A 44 -23.61 37.95 1.76
C ILE A 44 -24.19 38.68 0.54
N LYS A 45 -23.97 38.18 -0.68
CA LYS A 45 -24.52 38.78 -1.90
C LYS A 45 -26.05 38.72 -1.96
N VAL A 46 -26.65 37.64 -1.46
CA VAL A 46 -28.12 37.50 -1.36
C VAL A 46 -28.68 38.43 -0.29
N HIS A 47 -28.07 38.49 0.90
CA HIS A 47 -28.50 39.42 1.95
C HIS A 47 -28.39 40.88 1.52
N ARG A 48 -27.32 41.26 0.81
CA ARG A 48 -27.14 42.59 0.22
C ARG A 48 -28.28 42.95 -0.73
N ASN A 49 -28.66 42.04 -1.62
CA ASN A 49 -29.76 42.28 -2.56
C ASN A 49 -31.12 42.39 -1.85
N TYR A 50 -31.30 41.67 -0.75
CA TYR A 50 -32.52 41.71 0.04
C TYR A 50 -32.66 43.03 0.84
N ILE A 51 -31.58 43.48 1.47
CA ILE A 51 -31.55 44.76 2.21
C ILE A 51 -31.77 45.93 1.25
N ALA A 52 -31.11 45.93 0.09
CA ALA A 52 -31.31 46.96 -0.94
C ALA A 52 -32.75 46.97 -1.48
N GLY A 53 -33.36 45.80 -1.67
CA GLY A 53 -34.76 45.68 -2.08
C GLY A 53 -35.73 46.22 -1.02
N PHE A 54 -35.52 45.91 0.26
CA PHE A 54 -36.36 46.39 1.36
C PHE A 54 -36.26 47.92 1.53
N LEU A 55 -35.06 48.49 1.40
CA LEU A 55 -34.82 49.92 1.43
C LEU A 55 -35.50 50.64 0.25
N GLY A 56 -35.39 50.08 -0.96
CA GLY A 56 -36.09 50.58 -2.14
C GLY A 56 -37.61 50.55 -1.99
N PHE A 57 -38.15 49.46 -1.44
CA PHE A 57 -39.58 49.34 -1.15
C PHE A 57 -40.07 50.38 -0.14
N ALA A 58 -39.28 50.64 0.92
CA ALA A 58 -39.58 51.67 1.90
C ALA A 58 -39.64 53.07 1.27
N ILE A 59 -38.71 53.40 0.36
CA ILE A 59 -38.70 54.67 -0.39
C ILE A 59 -39.96 54.81 -1.26
N ILE A 60 -40.33 53.75 -2.00
CA ILE A 60 -41.53 53.75 -2.87
C ILE A 60 -42.81 53.91 -2.04
N MET A 61 -42.89 53.26 -0.88
CA MET A 61 -44.04 53.37 0.04
C MET A 61 -44.18 54.81 0.57
N LEU A 62 -43.07 55.46 0.89
CA LEU A 62 -43.03 56.85 1.36
C LEU A 62 -43.45 57.84 0.26
N LEU A 63 -42.96 57.64 -0.97
CA LEU A 63 -43.39 58.42 -2.14
C LEU A 63 -44.88 58.24 -2.42
N THR A 64 -45.38 57.01 -2.31
CA THR A 64 -46.81 56.69 -2.52
C THR A 64 -47.68 57.35 -1.46
N ALA A 65 -47.25 57.38 -0.20
CA ALA A 65 -47.97 58.05 0.88
C ALA A 65 -48.03 59.58 0.72
N GLN A 66 -46.99 60.20 0.13
CA GLN A 66 -46.94 61.65 -0.07
C GLN A 66 -47.67 62.10 -1.34
N TYR A 67 -47.51 61.36 -2.43
CA TYR A 67 -48.05 61.71 -3.74
C TYR A 67 -49.38 61.03 -4.03
N GLY A 68 -49.89 60.17 -3.15
CA GLY A 68 -51.10 59.36 -3.33
C GLY A 68 -52.43 60.09 -3.09
N GLY A 69 -52.50 61.40 -3.36
CA GLY A 69 -53.73 62.17 -3.22
C GLY A 69 -54.79 61.84 -4.30
N PRO A 70 -56.02 62.39 -4.18
CA PRO A 70 -57.11 62.10 -5.12
C PRO A 70 -57.00 62.82 -6.49
N LYS A 71 -55.89 63.49 -6.84
CA LYS A 71 -55.80 64.35 -8.05
C LYS A 71 -54.52 64.17 -8.88
N ASN A 72 -53.86 63.02 -8.82
CA ASN A 72 -52.52 62.82 -9.38
C ASN A 72 -52.50 61.65 -10.37
N ALA A 73 -52.15 61.95 -11.62
CA ALA A 73 -52.02 61.01 -12.75
C ALA A 73 -50.94 59.93 -12.57
N ILE A 74 -50.16 60.00 -11.48
CA ILE A 74 -49.06 59.07 -11.16
C ILE A 74 -49.58 57.62 -11.00
N PHE A 75 -50.77 57.43 -10.44
CA PHE A 75 -51.36 56.08 -10.30
C PHE A 75 -51.73 55.47 -11.64
N GLU A 76 -52.15 56.28 -12.62
CA GLU A 76 -52.48 55.81 -13.96
C GLU A 76 -51.21 55.37 -14.70
N TYR A 77 -50.14 56.16 -14.62
CA TYR A 77 -48.82 55.78 -15.16
C TYR A 77 -48.22 54.56 -14.44
N LEU A 78 -48.41 54.43 -13.12
CA LEU A 78 -47.93 53.28 -12.36
C LEU A 78 -48.70 52.01 -12.73
N SER A 79 -50.03 52.09 -12.85
CA SER A 79 -50.86 50.97 -13.30
C SER A 79 -50.47 50.53 -14.70
N PHE A 80 -50.29 51.47 -15.63
CA PHE A 80 -49.85 51.19 -16.99
C PHE A 80 -48.44 50.57 -17.03
N GLY A 81 -47.50 51.14 -16.27
CA GLY A 81 -46.15 50.61 -16.14
C GLY A 81 -46.14 49.20 -15.56
N SER A 82 -46.99 48.92 -14.56
CA SER A 82 -47.14 47.59 -13.96
C SER A 82 -47.71 46.56 -14.94
N THR A 83 -48.61 46.96 -15.85
CA THR A 83 -49.11 46.07 -16.91
C THR A 83 -48.01 45.77 -17.93
N ILE A 84 -47.21 46.77 -18.33
CA ILE A 84 -46.08 46.56 -19.25
C ILE A 84 -45.03 45.64 -18.63
N THR A 85 -44.65 45.86 -17.37
CA THR A 85 -43.65 45.01 -16.70
C THR A 85 -44.15 43.58 -16.55
N SER A 86 -45.44 43.38 -16.24
CA SER A 86 -46.07 42.05 -16.21
C SER A 86 -46.00 41.33 -17.57
N LEU A 87 -46.30 42.06 -18.65
CA LEU A 87 -46.21 41.54 -20.01
C LEU A 87 -44.76 41.15 -20.35
N VAL A 88 -43.79 42.02 -20.05
CA VAL A 88 -42.36 41.75 -20.30
C VAL A 88 -41.86 40.55 -19.49
N LEU A 89 -42.23 40.44 -18.20
CA LEU A 89 -41.87 39.28 -17.37
C LEU A 89 -42.46 37.99 -17.91
N SER A 90 -43.70 38.02 -18.41
CA SER A 90 -44.34 36.86 -19.04
C SER A 90 -43.58 36.41 -20.30
N ILE A 91 -43.18 37.35 -21.17
CA ILE A 91 -42.37 37.03 -22.35
C ILE A 91 -41.00 36.45 -21.95
N LEU A 92 -40.33 37.03 -20.96
CA LEU A 92 -39.06 36.49 -20.45
C LEU A 92 -39.22 35.08 -19.89
N ALA A 93 -40.30 34.81 -19.15
CA ALA A 93 -40.59 33.48 -18.62
C ALA A 93 -40.80 32.46 -19.75
N ILE A 94 -41.54 32.82 -20.80
CA ILE A 94 -41.72 31.98 -22.00
C ILE A 94 -40.36 31.73 -22.67
N PHE A 95 -39.56 32.78 -22.89
CA PHE A 95 -38.25 32.65 -23.53
C PHE A 95 -37.31 31.72 -22.76
N VAL A 96 -37.20 31.89 -21.45
CA VAL A 96 -36.38 31.02 -20.58
C VAL A 96 -36.90 29.59 -20.60
N THR A 97 -38.22 29.38 -20.61
CA THR A 97 -38.81 28.04 -20.68
C THR A 97 -38.46 27.34 -22.00
N VAL A 98 -38.51 28.07 -23.13
CA VAL A 98 -38.11 27.54 -24.45
C VAL A 98 -36.61 27.21 -24.47
N GLN A 99 -35.77 28.09 -23.91
CA GLN A 99 -34.32 27.84 -23.82
C GLN A 99 -34.02 26.63 -22.94
N SER A 100 -34.67 26.52 -21.78
CA SER A 100 -34.54 25.38 -20.86
C SER A 100 -34.96 24.06 -21.51
N SER A 101 -35.98 24.08 -22.38
CA SER A 101 -36.40 22.88 -23.12
C SER A 101 -35.30 22.37 -24.06
N SER A 102 -34.56 23.29 -24.70
CA SER A 102 -33.43 22.92 -25.55
C SER A 102 -32.24 22.32 -24.78
N ASP A 103 -31.98 22.82 -23.57
CA ASP A 103 -30.93 22.28 -22.71
C ASP A 103 -31.34 20.94 -22.08
N MET A 104 -32.63 20.73 -21.81
CA MET A 104 -33.16 19.43 -21.38
C MET A 104 -32.96 18.35 -22.45
N TYR A 105 -33.14 18.69 -23.73
CA TYR A 105 -32.85 17.77 -24.83
C TYR A 105 -31.38 17.35 -24.88
N LYS A 106 -30.44 18.29 -24.68
CA LYS A 106 -29.00 17.97 -24.58
C LYS A 106 -28.66 17.09 -23.37
N GLN A 107 -29.40 17.24 -22.27
CA GLN A 107 -29.23 16.37 -21.11
C GLN A 107 -29.72 14.95 -21.39
N PHE A 108 -30.86 14.80 -22.07
CA PHE A 108 -31.35 13.48 -22.50
C PHE A 108 -30.38 12.79 -23.46
N SER A 109 -29.82 13.51 -24.44
CA SER A 109 -28.84 12.92 -25.37
C SER A 109 -27.58 12.45 -24.64
N LYS A 110 -27.05 13.25 -23.70
CA LYS A 110 -25.92 12.83 -22.86
C LYS A 110 -26.26 11.62 -22.00
N MET A 111 -27.48 11.54 -21.48
CA MET A 111 -27.93 10.40 -20.67
C MET A 111 -28.05 9.12 -21.51
N GLU A 112 -28.47 9.23 -22.77
CA GLU A 112 -28.48 8.12 -23.72
C GLU A 112 -27.06 7.63 -24.02
N ASP A 113 -26.09 8.54 -24.23
CA ASP A 113 -24.69 8.18 -24.46
C ASP A 113 -24.05 7.50 -23.23
N VAL A 114 -24.36 8.00 -22.03
CA VAL A 114 -23.95 7.35 -20.77
C VAL A 114 -24.57 5.96 -20.65
N THR A 115 -25.86 5.81 -21.01
CA THR A 115 -26.53 4.51 -20.98
C THR A 115 -25.89 3.52 -21.96
N ARG A 116 -25.59 3.96 -23.19
CA ARG A 116 -24.83 3.15 -24.16
C ARG A 116 -23.46 2.73 -23.64
N SER A 117 -22.74 3.66 -23.00
CA SER A 117 -21.43 3.37 -22.41
C SER A 117 -21.54 2.31 -21.31
N ILE A 118 -22.54 2.44 -20.41
CA ILE A 118 -22.81 1.45 -19.36
C ILE A 118 -23.11 0.07 -19.95
N THR A 119 -23.96 0.00 -20.98
CA THR A 119 -24.29 -1.26 -21.65
C THR A 119 -23.04 -1.91 -22.26
N SER A 120 -22.20 -1.13 -22.96
CA SER A 120 -20.96 -1.64 -23.55
C SER A 120 -19.98 -2.12 -22.47
N THR A 121 -19.81 -1.38 -21.38
CA THR A 121 -18.98 -1.82 -20.25
C THR A 121 -19.52 -3.10 -19.63
N SER A 122 -20.85 -3.24 -19.49
CA SER A 122 -21.47 -4.46 -18.98
C SER A 122 -21.20 -5.67 -19.88
N GLU A 123 -21.19 -5.50 -21.20
CA GLU A 123 -20.84 -6.56 -22.15
C GLU A 123 -19.36 -6.96 -22.03
N GLN A 124 -18.45 -5.98 -21.90
CA GLN A 124 -17.03 -6.24 -21.68
C GLN A 124 -16.76 -6.98 -20.37
N ILE A 125 -17.46 -6.62 -19.29
CA ILE A 125 -17.39 -7.34 -18.01
C ILE A 125 -17.85 -8.78 -18.20
N LYS A 126 -18.96 -9.02 -18.90
CA LYS A 126 -19.44 -10.37 -19.19
C LYS A 126 -18.44 -11.19 -20.00
N GLY A 127 -17.79 -10.59 -21.00
CA GLY A 127 -16.72 -11.23 -21.78
C GLY A 127 -15.50 -11.57 -20.93
N THR A 128 -15.07 -10.65 -20.06
CA THR A 128 -13.95 -10.86 -19.13
C THR A 128 -14.26 -11.99 -18.15
N LEU A 129 -15.49 -12.06 -17.63
CA LEU A 129 -15.93 -13.12 -16.72
C LEU A 129 -15.97 -14.49 -17.42
N GLY A 130 -16.30 -14.51 -18.72
CA GLY A 130 -16.17 -15.71 -19.56
C GLY A 130 -14.73 -16.19 -19.67
N ASN A 131 -13.80 -15.30 -20.03
CA ASN A 131 -12.38 -15.63 -20.14
C ASN A 131 -11.76 -16.11 -18.81
N LEU A 132 -12.20 -15.54 -17.68
CA LEU A 132 -11.78 -15.99 -16.35
C LEU A 132 -12.25 -17.41 -16.05
N LYS A 133 -13.48 -17.76 -16.43
CA LYS A 133 -14.00 -19.12 -16.28
C LYS A 133 -13.21 -20.11 -17.14
N ASP A 134 -12.86 -19.74 -18.37
CA ASP A 134 -12.03 -20.59 -19.23
C ASP A 134 -10.63 -20.78 -18.64
N THR A 135 -10.05 -19.71 -18.09
CA THR A 135 -8.75 -19.76 -17.38
C THR A 135 -8.81 -20.67 -16.15
N GLU A 136 -9.90 -20.63 -15.37
CA GLU A 136 -10.12 -21.52 -14.22
C GLU A 136 -10.14 -22.99 -14.65
N VAL A 137 -10.84 -23.30 -15.76
CA VAL A 137 -10.88 -24.66 -16.32
C VAL A 137 -9.50 -25.13 -16.78
N ASP A 138 -8.72 -24.27 -17.42
CA ASP A 138 -7.37 -24.63 -17.88
C ASP A 138 -6.36 -24.75 -16.73
N LEU A 139 -6.53 -23.94 -15.67
CA LEU A 139 -5.74 -24.08 -14.45
C LEU A 139 -6.05 -25.41 -13.75
N GLN A 140 -7.32 -25.82 -13.68
CA GLN A 140 -7.71 -27.12 -13.14
C GLN A 140 -7.09 -28.27 -13.95
N LYS A 141 -7.18 -28.24 -15.29
CA LYS A 141 -6.52 -29.24 -16.14
C LYS A 141 -5.01 -29.30 -15.92
N THR A 142 -4.38 -28.14 -15.76
CA THR A 142 -2.94 -28.05 -15.49
C THR A 142 -2.61 -28.67 -14.14
N SER A 143 -3.41 -28.40 -13.11
CA SER A 143 -3.29 -29.01 -11.78
C SER A 143 -3.44 -30.54 -11.83
N ASP A 144 -4.44 -31.03 -12.56
CA ASP A 144 -4.67 -32.47 -12.74
C ASP A 144 -3.49 -33.13 -13.48
N ASN A 145 -2.95 -32.46 -14.50
CA ASN A 145 -1.79 -32.94 -15.24
C ASN A 145 -0.50 -32.95 -14.40
N ILE A 146 -0.29 -31.93 -13.55
CA ILE A 146 0.82 -31.92 -12.58
C ILE A 146 0.69 -33.09 -11.60
N SER A 147 -0.53 -33.37 -11.13
CA SER A 147 -0.79 -34.48 -10.21
C SER A 147 -0.45 -35.82 -10.87
N MET A 148 -0.88 -36.04 -12.11
CA MET A 148 -0.51 -37.23 -12.88
C MET A 148 1.01 -37.35 -13.12
N GLN A 149 1.69 -36.23 -13.38
CA GLN A 149 3.15 -36.22 -13.54
C GLN A 149 3.86 -36.56 -12.23
N ILE A 150 3.39 -36.04 -11.10
CA ILE A 150 3.92 -36.36 -9.76
C ILE A 150 3.77 -37.86 -9.49
N ASP A 151 2.59 -38.44 -9.75
CA ASP A 151 2.35 -39.88 -9.55
C ASP A 151 3.29 -40.73 -10.42
N SER A 152 3.48 -40.36 -11.69
CA SER A 152 4.41 -41.04 -12.59
C SER A 152 5.89 -40.89 -12.17
N ILE A 153 6.26 -39.73 -11.61
CA ILE A 153 7.60 -39.51 -11.07
C ILE A 153 7.81 -40.36 -9.81
N ILE A 154 6.84 -40.44 -8.92
CA ILE A 154 6.89 -41.27 -7.71
C ILE A 154 7.09 -42.74 -8.09
N GLU A 155 6.35 -43.25 -9.07
CA GLU A 155 6.48 -44.63 -9.55
C GLU A 155 7.88 -44.91 -10.13
N LYS A 156 8.41 -43.99 -10.96
CA LYS A 156 9.77 -44.10 -11.51
C LYS A 156 10.86 -44.00 -10.44
N ILE A 157 10.64 -43.17 -9.41
CA ILE A 157 11.58 -43.06 -8.29
C ILE A 157 11.57 -44.35 -7.48
N ASP A 158 10.40 -44.90 -7.17
CA ASP A 158 10.30 -46.16 -6.41
C ASP A 158 11.00 -47.31 -7.15
N GLU A 159 10.78 -47.44 -8.46
CA GLU A 159 11.44 -48.47 -9.27
C GLU A 159 12.97 -48.28 -9.33
N ARG A 160 13.44 -47.04 -9.52
CA ARG A 160 14.89 -46.75 -9.54
C ARG A 160 15.54 -46.94 -8.17
N VAL A 161 14.88 -46.52 -7.09
CA VAL A 161 15.37 -46.69 -5.73
C VAL A 161 15.46 -48.18 -5.39
N LYS A 162 14.43 -48.96 -5.72
CA LYS A 162 14.43 -50.42 -5.51
C LYS A 162 15.55 -51.11 -6.29
N THR A 163 15.82 -50.66 -7.52
CA THR A 163 16.92 -51.19 -8.35
C THR A 163 18.28 -50.82 -7.76
N ARG A 164 18.48 -49.56 -7.38
CA ARG A 164 19.71 -49.07 -6.74
C ARG A 164 19.99 -49.75 -5.41
N ILE A 165 18.95 -50.01 -4.60
CA ILE A 165 19.08 -50.73 -3.34
C ILE A 165 19.58 -52.16 -3.61
N LYS A 166 19.01 -52.87 -4.58
CA LYS A 166 19.48 -54.21 -4.96
C LYS A 166 20.91 -54.20 -5.50
N GLU A 167 21.27 -53.25 -6.36
CA GLU A 167 22.64 -53.09 -6.86
C GLU A 167 23.62 -52.80 -5.72
N THR A 168 23.22 -51.95 -4.77
CA THR A 168 24.02 -51.59 -3.59
C THR A 168 24.17 -52.77 -2.65
N GLU A 169 23.12 -53.55 -2.42
CA GLU A 169 23.17 -54.78 -1.60
C GLU A 169 24.12 -55.83 -2.22
N VAL A 170 24.07 -56.01 -3.54
CA VAL A 170 24.98 -56.92 -4.27
C VAL A 170 26.42 -56.43 -4.21
N ASN A 171 26.66 -55.13 -4.42
CA ASN A 171 28.00 -54.55 -4.36
C ASN A 171 28.57 -54.57 -2.93
N ILE A 172 27.76 -54.28 -1.91
CA ILE A 172 28.17 -54.38 -0.50
C ILE A 172 28.51 -55.83 -0.18
N SER A 173 27.67 -56.79 -0.57
CA SER A 173 27.93 -58.22 -0.32
C SER A 173 29.25 -58.66 -0.96
N LYS A 174 29.49 -58.26 -2.21
CA LYS A 174 30.74 -58.56 -2.93
C LYS A 174 31.96 -57.91 -2.26
N HIS A 175 31.85 -56.64 -1.87
CA HIS A 175 32.94 -55.91 -1.21
C HIS A 175 33.20 -56.43 0.21
N LEU A 176 32.17 -56.95 0.88
CA LEU A 176 32.27 -57.59 2.19
C LEU A 176 32.95 -58.96 2.07
N GLU A 177 32.63 -59.77 1.06
CA GLU A 177 33.31 -61.03 0.77
C GLU A 177 34.78 -60.83 0.38
N GLU A 178 35.07 -59.83 -0.46
CA GLU A 178 36.45 -59.43 -0.80
C GLU A 178 37.22 -58.92 0.44
N SER A 179 36.55 -58.17 1.33
CA SER A 179 37.15 -57.72 2.59
C SER A 179 37.35 -58.85 3.60
N LEU A 180 36.40 -59.79 3.73
CA LEU A 180 36.49 -60.94 4.62
C LEU A 180 37.58 -61.94 4.20
N ASN A 181 37.80 -62.12 2.89
CA ASN A 181 38.92 -62.91 2.39
C ASN A 181 40.28 -62.24 2.66
N ASN A 182 40.34 -60.90 2.67
CA ASN A 182 41.55 -60.15 3.02
C ASN A 182 41.82 -60.08 4.54
N ILE A 183 40.80 -60.24 5.39
CA ILE A 183 40.91 -60.21 6.86
C ILE A 183 41.55 -61.50 7.43
N SER A 184 41.72 -62.56 6.63
CA SER A 184 42.41 -63.79 7.08
C SER A 184 43.94 -63.65 7.18
N GLN A 185 44.53 -62.53 6.73
CA GLN A 185 45.97 -62.32 6.76
C GLN A 185 46.38 -60.88 7.08
N THR A 186 45.79 -60.18 8.05
CA THR A 186 46.51 -59.05 8.66
C THR A 186 46.06 -58.85 10.12
N GLU A 187 47.05 -58.49 10.92
CA GLU A 187 47.07 -58.50 12.36
C GLU A 187 46.02 -57.60 13.02
N ARG A 188 45.68 -58.03 14.23
CA ARG A 188 44.88 -57.36 15.24
C ARG A 188 45.53 -56.01 15.62
N GLN A 189 45.26 -54.93 14.89
CA GLN A 189 45.70 -53.58 15.27
C GLN A 189 44.62 -52.52 15.04
N GLN A 190 44.21 -51.92 16.17
CA GLN A 190 43.67 -50.58 16.43
C GLN A 190 42.63 -49.97 15.47
N ILE A 191 41.44 -49.74 16.03
CA ILE A 191 40.34 -48.91 15.53
C ILE A 191 40.87 -47.53 15.08
N PRO A 192 40.76 -47.14 13.79
CA PRO A 192 41.07 -45.79 13.35
C PRO A 192 39.96 -44.82 13.80
N SER A 193 40.40 -43.67 14.30
CA SER A 193 39.59 -42.58 14.85
C SER A 193 38.50 -42.05 13.91
N ASN A 194 37.31 -41.86 14.49
CA ASN A 194 36.03 -41.36 13.98
C ASN A 194 36.02 -39.99 13.23
N THR A 195 37.18 -39.38 12.94
CA THR A 195 37.28 -37.96 12.55
C THR A 195 36.90 -37.69 11.10
N GLU A 196 37.16 -38.63 10.18
CA GLU A 196 36.95 -38.45 8.74
C GLU A 196 35.46 -38.39 8.38
N ASN A 197 34.63 -39.18 9.06
CA ASN A 197 33.18 -39.20 8.86
C ASN A 197 32.51 -37.92 9.36
N THR A 198 32.99 -37.33 10.45
CA THR A 198 32.45 -36.08 11.00
C THR A 198 32.72 -34.89 10.08
N GLU A 199 33.92 -34.81 9.50
CA GLU A 199 34.28 -33.73 8.58
C GLU A 199 33.50 -33.79 7.26
N HIS A 200 33.21 -34.98 6.76
CA HIS A 200 32.37 -35.14 5.57
C HIS A 200 30.92 -34.66 5.81
N VAL A 201 30.34 -35.01 6.97
CA VAL A 201 28.99 -34.56 7.35
C VAL A 201 28.93 -33.04 7.54
N LYS A 202 29.94 -32.45 8.20
CA LYS A 202 30.05 -31.00 8.36
C LYS A 202 30.07 -30.27 7.02
N ARG A 203 30.93 -30.70 6.09
CA ARG A 203 31.02 -30.09 4.75
C ARG A 203 29.71 -30.24 3.98
N TYR A 204 29.10 -31.43 4.02
CA TYR A 204 27.83 -31.67 3.34
C TYR A 204 26.71 -30.76 3.89
N PHE A 205 26.61 -30.64 5.22
CA PHE A 205 25.62 -29.78 5.86
C PHE A 205 25.81 -28.30 5.50
N VAL A 206 27.04 -27.80 5.57
CA VAL A 206 27.37 -26.42 5.17
C VAL A 206 27.09 -26.20 3.68
N SER A 207 27.30 -27.19 2.81
CA SER A 207 27.01 -27.08 1.38
C SER A 207 25.51 -27.03 1.06
N MET A 208 24.68 -27.74 1.83
CA MET A 208 23.22 -27.82 1.60
C MET A 208 22.41 -26.74 2.35
N THR A 209 23.00 -26.11 3.37
CA THR A 209 22.33 -25.09 4.17
C THR A 209 22.02 -23.84 3.34
N SER A 210 20.87 -23.19 3.55
CA SER A 210 20.53 -21.94 2.86
C SER A 210 21.51 -20.81 3.21
N ALA A 211 21.50 -19.73 2.42
CA ALA A 211 22.29 -18.54 2.71
C ALA A 211 21.98 -17.97 4.11
N ASN A 212 20.70 -17.72 4.41
CA ASN A 212 20.28 -17.21 5.72
C ASN A 212 20.55 -18.22 6.85
N GLY A 213 20.43 -19.52 6.59
CA GLY A 213 20.78 -20.56 7.56
C GLY A 213 22.27 -20.54 7.89
N LEU A 214 23.14 -20.31 6.89
CA LEU A 214 24.58 -20.22 7.11
C LEU A 214 24.94 -18.97 7.95
N LEU A 215 24.29 -17.83 7.69
CA LEU A 215 24.44 -16.63 8.52
C LEU A 215 23.91 -16.85 9.94
N ALA A 216 22.83 -17.63 10.11
CA ALA A 216 22.30 -17.98 11.43
C ALA A 216 23.28 -18.83 12.23
N LEU A 217 23.89 -19.85 11.61
CA LEU A 217 24.96 -20.63 12.22
C LEU A 217 26.16 -19.74 12.58
N TYR A 218 26.53 -18.82 11.68
CA TYR A 218 27.67 -17.93 11.89
C TYR A 218 27.44 -16.99 13.07
N ALA A 219 26.29 -16.33 13.14
CA ALA A 219 25.90 -15.49 14.28
C ALA A 219 25.85 -16.29 15.58
N CYS A 220 25.39 -17.55 15.53
CA CYS A 220 25.33 -18.40 16.70
C CYS A 220 26.72 -18.87 17.17
N ALA A 221 27.61 -19.25 16.25
CA ALA A 221 29.00 -19.58 16.56
C ALA A 221 29.73 -18.37 17.17
N LEU A 222 29.53 -17.18 16.62
CA LEU A 222 30.08 -15.94 17.18
C LEU A 222 29.53 -15.60 18.55
N SER A 223 28.23 -15.81 18.75
CA SER A 223 27.60 -15.62 20.06
C SER A 223 28.20 -16.54 21.12
N ALA A 224 28.44 -17.81 20.77
CA ALA A 224 29.10 -18.78 21.65
C ALA A 224 30.56 -18.40 21.95
N GLU A 225 31.35 -18.06 20.92
CA GLU A 225 32.78 -17.72 21.08
C GLU A 225 33.02 -16.39 21.80
N LYS A 226 32.17 -15.38 21.56
CA LYS A 226 32.28 -14.06 22.18
C LYS A 226 31.48 -13.93 23.47
N SER A 227 30.72 -14.97 23.85
CA SER A 227 29.77 -14.93 24.97
C SER A 227 28.85 -13.70 24.91
N LYS A 228 28.45 -13.30 23.70
CA LYS A 228 27.64 -12.11 23.44
C LYS A 228 26.29 -12.54 22.85
N PRO A 229 25.16 -12.25 23.53
CA PRO A 229 23.85 -12.56 22.98
C PRO A 229 23.50 -11.61 21.83
N PHE A 230 22.55 -12.01 21.00
CA PHE A 230 22.05 -11.18 19.89
C PHE A 230 20.53 -11.22 19.77
N GLU A 231 19.94 -10.13 19.30
CA GLU A 231 18.52 -10.03 19.03
C GLU A 231 18.23 -10.41 17.57
N LEU A 232 17.25 -11.30 17.37
CA LEU A 232 16.91 -11.78 16.02
C LEU A 232 16.46 -10.64 15.09
N THR A 233 15.65 -9.72 15.62
CA THR A 233 15.14 -8.55 14.89
C THR A 233 16.24 -7.56 14.50
N ALA A 234 17.30 -7.46 15.30
CA ALA A 234 18.41 -6.56 15.02
C ALA A 234 19.35 -7.10 13.94
N LEU A 235 19.64 -8.40 13.95
CA LEU A 235 20.61 -9.01 13.02
C LEU A 235 19.94 -9.56 11.73
N PHE A 236 18.68 -9.97 11.79
CA PHE A 236 17.99 -10.69 10.72
C PHE A 236 16.64 -10.04 10.36
N GLN A 237 16.60 -8.72 10.27
CA GLN A 237 15.39 -7.96 9.95
C GLN A 237 14.68 -8.52 8.70
N GLY A 238 13.39 -8.88 8.86
CA GLY A 238 12.56 -9.48 7.81
C GLY A 238 12.79 -10.97 7.54
N ASN A 239 13.71 -11.63 8.27
CA ASN A 239 13.97 -13.07 8.20
C ASN A 239 14.02 -13.73 9.59
N GLU A 240 13.43 -13.10 10.60
CA GLU A 240 13.50 -13.51 12.01
C GLU A 240 12.86 -14.88 12.23
N ALA A 241 11.65 -15.09 11.68
CA ALA A 241 10.91 -16.34 11.81
C ALA A 241 11.65 -17.52 11.13
N TYR A 242 12.22 -17.29 9.95
CA TYR A 242 13.03 -18.27 9.24
C TYR A 242 14.29 -18.62 10.04
N THR A 243 15.02 -17.61 10.50
CA THR A 243 16.26 -17.76 11.27
C THR A 243 16.00 -18.52 12.56
N PHE A 244 14.94 -18.16 13.28
CA PHE A 244 14.55 -18.85 14.50
C PHE A 244 14.18 -20.31 14.23
N GLY A 245 13.34 -20.57 13.22
CA GLY A 245 12.97 -21.94 12.84
C GLY A 245 14.17 -22.79 12.43
N PHE A 246 15.11 -22.20 11.68
CA PHE A 246 16.36 -22.84 11.28
C PHE A 246 17.24 -23.20 12.48
N LEU A 247 17.38 -22.27 13.45
CA LEU A 247 18.15 -22.53 14.66
C LEU A 247 17.49 -23.64 15.51
N ILE A 248 16.16 -23.64 15.65
CA ILE A 248 15.42 -24.71 16.35
C ILE A 248 15.65 -26.07 15.69
N ALA A 249 15.59 -26.14 14.36
CA ALA A 249 15.92 -27.37 13.62
C ALA A 249 17.38 -27.79 13.85
N SER A 250 18.30 -26.82 13.91
CA SER A 250 19.73 -27.06 14.17
C SER A 250 20.00 -27.57 15.59
N ILE A 251 19.18 -27.18 16.59
CA ILE A 251 19.21 -27.78 17.93
C ILE A 251 18.82 -29.27 17.86
N SER A 252 17.79 -29.62 17.10
CA SER A 252 17.26 -31.00 17.06
C SER A 252 18.28 -32.03 16.56
N ILE A 253 19.24 -31.59 15.74
CA ILE A 253 20.36 -32.40 15.25
C ILE A 253 21.69 -32.10 15.96
N ALA A 254 21.64 -31.41 17.10
CA ALA A 254 22.79 -31.07 17.94
C ALA A 254 23.93 -30.29 17.23
N ILE A 255 23.59 -29.48 16.23
CA ILE A 255 24.56 -28.62 15.55
C ILE A 255 24.86 -27.35 16.34
N VAL A 256 23.83 -26.78 16.97
CA VAL A 256 23.96 -25.64 17.87
C VAL A 256 23.18 -25.91 19.14
N GLN A 257 23.56 -25.23 20.22
CA GLN A 257 22.76 -25.14 21.43
C GLN A 257 22.57 -23.66 21.75
N PHE A 258 21.34 -23.22 21.89
CA PHE A 258 21.03 -21.85 22.29
C PHE A 258 19.82 -21.81 23.22
N THR A 259 19.75 -20.74 24.01
CA THR A 259 18.58 -20.38 24.79
C THR A 259 17.96 -19.11 24.23
N ASN A 260 16.63 -19.04 24.23
CA ASN A 260 15.88 -17.84 23.84
C ASN A 260 15.25 -17.22 25.09
N ASP A 261 15.54 -15.94 25.33
CA ASP A 261 14.74 -15.11 26.24
C ASP A 261 13.50 -14.59 25.49
N ALA A 262 12.36 -15.21 25.78
CA ALA A 262 11.08 -14.90 25.14
C ALA A 262 10.61 -13.45 25.34
N THR A 263 11.15 -12.71 26.32
CA THR A 263 10.78 -11.32 26.56
C THR A 263 11.46 -10.34 25.61
N ASN A 264 12.69 -10.64 25.16
CA ASN A 264 13.51 -9.74 24.36
C ASN A 264 13.89 -10.33 22.98
N ASN A 265 13.38 -11.52 22.62
CA ASN A 265 13.81 -12.27 21.42
C ASN A 265 15.33 -12.40 21.31
N GLN A 266 15.97 -12.53 22.47
CA GLN A 266 17.43 -12.55 22.59
C GLN A 266 17.91 -13.99 22.58
N ILE A 267 18.78 -14.29 21.62
CA ILE A 267 19.39 -15.60 21.44
C ILE A 267 20.77 -15.59 22.09
N THR A 268 20.98 -16.53 23.00
CA THR A 268 22.29 -16.79 23.62
C THR A 268 22.73 -18.18 23.20
N CYS A 269 23.75 -18.26 22.35
CA CYS A 269 24.31 -19.55 21.94
C CYS A 269 25.34 -20.04 22.96
N GLN A 270 25.20 -21.29 23.38
CA GLN A 270 26.04 -21.96 24.37
C GLN A 270 27.15 -22.77 23.70
N SER A 271 26.83 -23.44 22.59
CA SER A 271 27.78 -24.23 21.83
C SER A 271 27.39 -24.32 20.36
N SER A 272 28.38 -24.56 19.51
CA SER A 272 28.25 -24.79 18.08
C SER A 272 29.22 -25.89 17.66
N LEU A 273 28.78 -26.80 16.79
CA LEU A 273 29.61 -27.81 16.15
C LEU A 273 30.65 -27.20 15.20
N PHE A 274 30.35 -26.00 14.70
CA PHE A 274 31.19 -25.24 13.78
C PHE A 274 31.85 -24.06 14.49
N SER A 275 33.12 -23.81 14.16
CA SER A 275 33.80 -22.57 14.54
C SER A 275 33.34 -21.40 13.67
N SER A 276 33.41 -20.18 14.21
CA SER A 276 33.11 -18.97 13.45
C SER A 276 34.03 -18.81 12.23
N SER A 277 35.29 -19.23 12.33
CA SER A 277 36.25 -19.20 11.21
C SER A 277 35.87 -20.13 10.06
N GLU A 278 35.43 -21.36 10.36
CA GLU A 278 35.00 -22.33 9.33
C GLU A 278 33.78 -21.80 8.57
N LEU A 279 32.80 -21.25 9.30
CA LEU A 279 31.61 -20.67 8.70
C LEU A 279 31.91 -19.39 7.92
N TYR A 280 32.86 -18.58 8.39
CA TYR A 280 33.29 -17.37 7.71
C TYR A 280 33.96 -17.67 6.36
N GLU A 281 34.82 -18.69 6.29
CA GLU A 281 35.40 -19.13 5.02
C GLU A 281 34.32 -19.71 4.08
N ALA A 282 33.36 -20.49 4.60
CA ALA A 282 32.23 -20.96 3.79
C ALA A 282 31.37 -19.81 3.24
N ILE A 283 31.17 -18.73 4.01
CA ILE A 283 30.48 -17.52 3.55
C ILE A 283 31.27 -16.83 2.43
N LYS A 284 32.59 -16.68 2.58
CA LYS A 284 33.46 -16.11 1.54
C LYS A 284 33.42 -16.93 0.26
N ASP A 285 33.46 -18.25 0.35
CA ASP A 285 33.43 -19.12 -0.82
C ASP A 285 32.10 -18.98 -1.58
N ARG A 286 30.98 -18.87 -0.88
CA ARG A 286 29.67 -18.61 -1.51
C ARG A 286 29.56 -17.23 -2.16
N LEU A 287 30.17 -16.21 -1.57
CA LEU A 287 30.26 -14.87 -2.15
C LEU A 287 31.09 -14.86 -3.43
N LYS A 288 32.24 -15.55 -3.45
CA LYS A 288 33.12 -15.66 -4.63
C LYS A 288 32.46 -16.39 -5.79
N GLN A 289 31.63 -17.39 -5.50
CA GLN A 289 30.92 -18.17 -6.52
C GLN A 289 29.78 -17.38 -7.22
N GLN A 290 29.62 -16.07 -6.94
CA GLN A 290 28.58 -15.18 -7.47
C GLN A 290 27.13 -15.69 -7.27
N GLN A 291 26.92 -16.63 -6.35
CA GLN A 291 25.60 -17.20 -6.10
C GLN A 291 24.69 -16.30 -5.25
N LEU A 292 25.27 -15.28 -4.59
CA LEU A 292 24.57 -14.43 -3.61
C LEU A 292 24.90 -12.95 -3.84
N GLY A 293 23.86 -12.11 -3.87
CA GLY A 293 23.97 -10.69 -4.20
C GLY A 293 24.43 -9.78 -3.05
N VAL A 294 24.41 -8.47 -3.30
CA VAL A 294 24.87 -7.40 -2.38
C VAL A 294 24.20 -7.47 -1.00
N ASP A 295 22.92 -7.85 -0.92
CA ASP A 295 22.17 -8.02 0.33
C ASP A 295 22.82 -9.05 1.28
N TYR A 296 23.34 -10.15 0.74
CA TYR A 296 23.99 -11.18 1.56
C TYR A 296 25.31 -10.71 2.16
N PHE A 297 26.08 -9.95 1.38
CA PHE A 297 27.31 -9.31 1.82
C PHE A 297 27.05 -8.27 2.91
N GLU A 298 26.05 -7.41 2.74
CA GLU A 298 25.66 -6.39 3.72
C GLU A 298 25.23 -7.04 5.04
N ARG A 299 24.41 -8.10 4.99
CA ARG A 299 24.00 -8.85 6.19
C ARG A 299 25.18 -9.49 6.91
N THR A 300 26.13 -10.05 6.17
CA THR A 300 27.36 -10.61 6.77
C THR A 300 28.14 -9.51 7.50
N ASN A 301 28.25 -8.33 6.91
CA ASN A 301 28.92 -7.20 7.55
C ASN A 301 28.16 -6.63 8.74
N ASN A 302 26.82 -6.65 8.72
CA ASN A 302 26.02 -6.29 9.90
C ASN A 302 26.34 -7.23 11.08
N ILE A 303 26.40 -8.55 10.84
CA ILE A 303 26.81 -9.53 11.86
C ILE A 303 28.24 -9.24 12.34
N ASN A 304 29.19 -9.01 11.43
CA ASN A 304 30.57 -8.69 11.80
C ASN A 304 30.66 -7.44 12.68
N ASN A 305 29.99 -6.36 12.28
CA ASN A 305 29.95 -5.12 13.05
C ASN A 305 29.33 -5.33 14.43
N TYR A 306 28.25 -6.10 14.53
CA TYR A 306 27.62 -6.43 15.80
C TYR A 306 28.58 -7.14 16.76
N PHE A 307 29.41 -8.07 16.26
CA PHE A 307 30.37 -8.82 17.07
C PHE A 307 31.77 -8.20 17.14
N GLY A 308 31.99 -7.01 16.56
CA GLY A 308 33.27 -6.31 16.57
C GLY A 308 34.35 -6.96 15.70
N ILE A 309 33.96 -7.61 14.61
CA ILE A 309 34.82 -8.25 13.62
C ILE A 309 35.03 -7.28 12.45
N GLU A 310 36.23 -7.29 11.87
CA GLU A 310 36.54 -6.43 10.72
C GLU A 310 35.59 -6.77 9.53
N PRO A 311 34.95 -5.77 8.92
CA PRO A 311 34.02 -6.00 7.82
C PRO A 311 34.73 -6.59 6.61
N LEU A 312 34.03 -7.46 5.88
CA LEU A 312 34.46 -7.95 4.58
C LEU A 312 34.61 -6.76 3.63
N LYS A 313 35.74 -6.71 2.94
CA LYS A 313 35.98 -5.77 1.84
C LYS A 313 35.66 -6.52 0.55
N MET A 314 34.76 -5.97 -0.26
CA MET A 314 34.45 -6.55 -1.57
C MET A 314 35.64 -6.24 -2.49
N THR A 315 36.47 -7.23 -2.79
CA THR A 315 37.44 -7.11 -3.88
C THR A 315 36.66 -7.31 -5.18
N ILE A 316 36.39 -6.21 -5.87
CA ILE A 316 35.91 -6.25 -7.25
C ILE A 316 37.15 -6.55 -8.09
N GLU A 317 37.34 -7.81 -8.47
CA GLU A 317 38.17 -8.19 -9.62
C GLU A 317 37.28 -8.39 -10.86
#